data_AF-A0A832ZZT0-F1
#
_entry.id   AF-A0A832ZZT0-F1
#
_cell.length_a   1.000
_cell.length_b   1.000
_cell.length_c   1.000
_cell.angle_alpha   90.00
_cell.angle_beta   90.00
_cell.angle_gamma   90.00
#
_symmetry.space_group_name_H-M   'P 1'
#
loop_
_entity.id
_entity.type
_entity.pdbx_description
1 polymer ?
#
loop_
_entity_poly.entity_id
_entity_poly.type
_entity_poly.pdbx_seq_one_letter_code
_entity_poly.pdbx_strand_id
1 'polypeptide(L)'
;MAFTRDYFRFKELASRYRIESIKFGVLSPQLIRSMSVVEITNDIPRDEVGSPVPGSVLDPRLGSPEPGSYCPVCGNDRDNCPGHFGHIDLA
;
A
#
# COMPACT_ATOMS: atom_id res chain seq x y z
N MET A 1 -16.29 -8.66 12.58
CA MET A 1 -16.06 -10.13 12.60
C MET A 1 -16.19 -10.82 11.22
N ALA A 2 -16.49 -10.11 10.11
CA ALA A 2 -16.47 -10.70 8.77
C ALA A 2 -15.06 -10.67 8.11
N PHE A 3 -14.29 -9.63 8.39
CA PHE A 3 -12.99 -9.36 7.74
C PHE A 3 -11.90 -10.42 8.04
N THR A 4 -11.84 -10.92 9.28
CA THR A 4 -10.88 -11.96 9.67
C THR A 4 -11.18 -13.29 8.99
N ARG A 5 -12.47 -13.63 8.82
CA ARG A 5 -12.89 -14.89 8.19
C ARG A 5 -12.52 -14.95 6.71
N ASP A 6 -12.61 -13.83 5.99
CA ASP A 6 -12.25 -13.76 4.58
C ASP A 6 -10.72 -13.74 4.38
N TYR A 7 -9.97 -13.07 5.26
CA TYR A 7 -8.50 -13.10 5.24
C TYR A 7 -7.94 -14.52 5.48
N PHE A 8 -8.45 -15.24 6.48
CA PHE A 8 -8.04 -16.64 6.72
C PHE A 8 -8.38 -17.55 5.54
N ARG A 9 -9.55 -17.37 4.94
CA ARG A 9 -9.97 -18.12 3.74
C ARG A 9 -9.09 -17.82 2.53
N PHE A 10 -8.68 -16.56 2.33
CA PHE A 10 -7.78 -16.18 1.25
C PHE A 10 -6.38 -16.78 1.45
N LYS A 11 -5.85 -16.76 2.68
CA LYS A 11 -4.55 -17.36 3.03
C LYS A 11 -4.56 -18.89 2.85
N GLU A 12 -5.65 -19.55 3.20
CA GLU A 12 -5.84 -20.99 3.00
C GLU A 12 -6.01 -21.38 1.53
N LEU A 13 -6.68 -20.55 0.73
CA LEU A 13 -6.81 -20.77 -0.72
C LEU A 13 -5.50 -20.49 -1.44
N ALA A 14 -4.81 -19.41 -1.12
CA ALA A 14 -3.54 -19.03 -1.72
C ALA A 14 -2.42 -20.05 -1.41
N SER A 15 -2.41 -20.67 -0.23
CA SER A 15 -1.41 -21.69 0.12
C SER A 15 -1.48 -22.95 -0.76
N ARG A 16 -2.61 -23.18 -1.44
CA ARG A 16 -2.78 -24.28 -2.41
C ARG A 16 -2.15 -24.00 -3.77
N TYR A 17 -1.82 -22.73 -4.06
CA TYR A 17 -1.22 -22.31 -5.31
C TYR A 17 0.25 -21.96 -5.10
N ARG A 18 1.12 -22.54 -5.92
CA ARG A 18 2.55 -22.21 -5.95
C ARG A 18 2.83 -21.35 -7.19
N ILE A 19 3.74 -20.39 -7.06
CA ILE A 19 4.21 -19.59 -8.18
C ILE A 19 4.90 -20.53 -9.18
N GLU A 20 4.35 -20.62 -10.39
CA GLU A 20 4.87 -21.49 -11.46
C GLU A 20 5.95 -20.80 -12.29
N SER A 21 5.75 -19.52 -12.60
CA SER A 21 6.68 -18.72 -13.41
C SER A 21 6.60 -17.24 -13.04
N ILE A 22 7.62 -16.48 -13.45
CA ILE A 22 7.70 -15.03 -13.26
C ILE A 22 7.78 -14.39 -14.64
N LYS A 23 6.93 -13.38 -14.89
CA LYS A 23 6.96 -12.58 -16.13
C LYS A 23 7.58 -11.23 -15.85
N PHE A 24 8.58 -10.87 -16.63
CA PHE A 24 9.21 -9.55 -16.58
C PHE A 24 8.60 -8.64 -17.64
N GLY A 25 8.55 -7.35 -17.33
CA GLY A 25 8.02 -6.34 -18.22
C GLY A 25 8.23 -4.94 -17.65
N VAL A 26 7.88 -3.94 -18.44
CA VAL A 26 7.89 -2.53 -18.03
C VAL A 26 6.47 -2.08 -17.76
N LEU A 27 6.26 -1.37 -16.65
CA LEU A 27 4.95 -0.83 -16.31
C LEU A 27 4.64 0.39 -17.20
N SER A 28 3.45 0.41 -17.80
CA SER A 28 2.98 1.59 -18.52
C SER A 28 2.59 2.70 -17.53
N PRO A 29 2.65 3.99 -17.94
CA PRO A 29 2.17 5.09 -17.09
C PRO A 29 0.72 4.90 -16.62
N GLN A 30 -0.14 4.36 -17.48
CA GLN A 30 -1.55 4.08 -17.14
C GLN A 30 -1.65 3.01 -16.05
N LEU A 31 -0.83 1.95 -16.14
CA LEU A 31 -0.82 0.89 -15.14
C LEU A 31 -0.32 1.41 -13.79
N ILE A 32 0.75 2.21 -13.77
CA ILE A 32 1.30 2.85 -12.56
C ILE A 32 0.21 3.66 -11.85
N ARG A 33 -0.50 4.54 -12.57
CA ARG A 33 -1.61 5.33 -12.03
C ARG A 33 -2.75 4.46 -11.51
N SER A 34 -3.12 3.40 -12.24
CA SER A 34 -4.22 2.51 -11.84
C SER A 34 -3.94 1.71 -10.58
N MET A 35 -2.67 1.37 -10.30
CA MET A 35 -2.26 0.70 -9.07
C MET A 35 -2.08 1.67 -7.90
N SER A 36 -2.05 2.97 -8.19
CA SER A 36 -1.72 3.99 -7.21
C SER A 36 -2.92 4.37 -6.33
N VAL A 37 -2.68 4.51 -5.03
CA VAL A 37 -3.68 5.00 -4.06
C VAL A 37 -3.50 6.50 -3.75
N VAL A 38 -2.37 7.09 -4.15
CA VAL A 38 -2.02 8.49 -3.90
C VAL A 38 -1.00 9.00 -4.92
N GLU A 39 -1.23 10.21 -5.41
CA GLU A 39 -0.22 11.01 -6.11
C GLU A 39 0.63 11.75 -5.08
N ILE A 40 1.95 11.65 -5.21
CA ILE A 40 2.91 12.34 -4.35
C ILE A 40 3.14 13.73 -4.94
N THR A 41 2.64 14.74 -4.24
CA THR A 41 2.68 16.14 -4.65
C THR A 41 3.39 17.04 -3.64
N ASN A 42 3.78 16.48 -2.50
CA ASN A 42 4.44 17.21 -1.41
C ASN A 42 5.81 16.59 -1.10
N ASP A 43 6.85 17.40 -1.12
CA ASP A 43 8.22 17.01 -0.81
C ASP A 43 8.53 17.02 0.68
N ILE A 44 7.69 17.66 1.51
CA ILE A 44 7.80 17.72 2.96
C ILE A 44 7.15 16.45 3.56
N PRO A 45 7.91 15.57 4.25
CA PRO A 45 7.37 14.31 4.77
C PRO A 45 6.48 14.48 6.01
N ARG A 46 6.83 15.42 6.91
CA ARG A 46 6.14 15.64 8.18
C ARG A 46 5.95 17.14 8.43
N ASP A 47 4.87 17.48 9.11
CA ASP A 47 4.62 18.85 9.58
C ASP A 47 5.45 19.20 10.83
N GLU A 48 5.26 20.41 11.34
CA GLU A 48 6.00 20.95 12.50
C GLU A 48 5.77 20.14 13.79
N VAL A 49 4.67 19.39 13.89
CA VAL A 49 4.34 18.55 15.05
C VAL A 49 4.71 17.08 14.83
N GLY A 50 5.32 16.75 13.68
CA GLY A 50 5.79 15.41 13.34
C GLY A 50 4.74 14.50 12.70
N SER A 51 3.55 15.01 12.35
CA SER A 51 2.52 14.22 11.66
C SER A 51 2.84 14.09 10.17
N PRO A 52 2.56 12.94 9.54
CA PRO A 52 2.76 12.80 8.10
C PRO A 52 1.91 13.79 7.30
N VAL A 53 2.53 14.45 6.32
CA VAL A 53 1.84 15.40 5.45
C VAL A 53 1.09 14.65 4.33
N PRO A 54 -0.19 14.96 4.06
CA PRO A 54 -0.92 14.38 2.93
C PRO A 54 -0.22 14.62 1.58
N GLY A 55 -0.16 13.60 0.74
CA GLY A 55 0.53 13.68 -0.55
C GLY A 55 2.05 13.67 -0.45
N SER A 56 2.62 13.42 0.73
CA SER A 56 4.06 13.20 0.90
C SER A 56 4.43 11.72 0.78
N VAL A 57 5.74 11.44 0.78
CA VAL A 57 6.28 10.07 0.84
C VAL A 57 5.92 9.31 2.12
N LEU A 58 5.35 9.98 3.13
CA LEU A 58 4.83 9.37 4.36
C LEU A 58 3.30 9.34 4.42
N ASP A 59 2.60 9.59 3.30
CA ASP A 59 1.13 9.55 3.27
C ASP A 59 0.61 8.21 3.85
N PRO A 60 -0.26 8.23 4.87
CA PRO A 60 -0.73 7.01 5.55
C PRO A 60 -1.40 6.00 4.62
N ARG A 61 -1.85 6.40 3.44
CA ARG A 61 -2.42 5.47 2.46
C ARG A 61 -1.38 4.52 1.87
N LEU A 62 -0.09 4.85 1.93
CA LEU A 62 1.00 4.01 1.44
C LEU A 62 1.27 2.80 2.33
N GLY A 63 0.82 2.84 3.59
CA GLY A 63 0.98 1.73 4.53
C GLY A 63 0.86 2.17 5.99
N SER A 64 1.11 1.23 6.89
CA SER A 64 1.04 1.46 8.33
C SER A 64 2.39 1.17 8.98
N PRO A 65 3.39 2.07 8.90
CA PRO A 65 4.75 1.78 9.36
C PRO A 65 4.89 1.79 10.89
N GLU A 66 3.97 2.46 11.61
CA GLU A 66 4.07 2.65 13.05
C GLU A 66 3.39 1.50 13.83
N PRO A 67 3.95 1.06 14.97
CA PRO A 67 3.28 0.12 15.85
C PRO A 67 1.92 0.66 16.33
N GLY A 68 0.88 -0.16 16.24
CA GLY A 68 -0.47 0.21 16.67
C GLY A 68 -1.27 1.07 15.69
N SER A 69 -0.68 1.51 14.57
CA SER A 69 -1.46 2.11 13.48
C SER A 69 -2.08 1.04 12.59
N TYR A 70 -3.22 1.38 11.97
CA TYR A 70 -3.89 0.56 10.97
C TYR A 70 -3.89 1.29 9.62
N CYS A 71 -3.63 0.53 8.55
CA CYS A 71 -3.61 1.09 7.21
C CYS A 71 -5.04 1.54 6.79
N PRO A 72 -5.24 2.80 6.38
CA PRO A 72 -6.55 3.29 5.98
C PRO A 72 -7.06 2.69 4.66
N VAL A 73 -6.20 2.03 3.88
CA VAL A 73 -6.56 1.40 2.59
C VAL A 73 -7.00 -0.05 2.77
N CYS A 74 -6.19 -0.89 3.43
CA CYS A 74 -6.50 -2.32 3.59
C CYS A 74 -6.98 -2.74 4.99
N GLY A 75 -6.88 -1.85 6.00
CA GLY A 75 -7.28 -2.14 7.37
C GLY A 75 -6.31 -3.03 8.17
N ASN A 76 -5.20 -3.48 7.57
CA ASN A 76 -4.20 -4.30 8.25
C ASN A 76 -3.29 -3.45 9.15
N ASP A 77 -2.73 -4.08 10.17
CA ASP A 77 -1.66 -3.51 11.00
C ASP A 77 -0.32 -3.48 10.26
N ARG A 78 0.72 -2.98 10.92
CA ARG A 78 2.08 -2.89 10.38
C ARG A 78 2.63 -4.22 9.87
N ASP A 79 2.39 -5.31 10.58
CA ASP A 79 2.99 -6.60 10.28
C ASP A 79 2.26 -7.34 9.15
N ASN A 80 0.99 -6.99 8.90
CA ASN A 80 0.16 -7.63 7.86
C ASN A 80 -0.15 -6.71 6.66
N CYS A 81 0.24 -5.43 6.70
CA CYS A 81 0.09 -4.51 5.58
C CYS A 81 1.14 -4.82 4.49
N PRO A 82 0.74 -5.14 3.25
CA PRO A 82 1.70 -5.40 2.17
C PRO A 82 2.36 -4.14 1.60
N GLY A 83 1.90 -2.95 2.02
CA GLY A 83 2.20 -1.67 1.36
C GLY A 83 1.31 -1.42 0.14
N HIS A 84 1.14 -0.13 -0.18
CA HIS A 84 0.33 0.32 -1.31
C HIS A 84 1.13 1.27 -2.19
N PHE A 85 1.01 1.13 -3.51
CA PHE A 85 1.76 1.96 -4.44
C PHE A 85 1.24 3.41 -4.43
N GLY A 86 2.17 4.36 -4.42
CA GLY A 86 1.95 5.74 -4.84
C GLY A 86 2.47 5.95 -6.27
N HIS A 87 2.27 7.15 -6.80
CA HIS A 87 2.96 7.59 -8.02
C HIS A 87 3.37 9.05 -7.92
N ILE A 88 4.39 9.44 -8.69
CA ILE A 88 4.79 10.83 -8.91
C ILE A 88 4.58 11.11 -10.39
N ASP A 89 3.92 12.20 -10.71
CA ASP A 89 3.85 12.70 -12.07
C ASP A 89 5.08 13.53 -12.41
N LEU A 90 5.75 13.13 -13.50
CA LEU A 90 6.88 13.84 -14.07
C LEU A 90 6.33 14.65 -15.24
N ALA A 91 6.24 15.97 -15.06
CA ALA A 91 5.71 16.92 -16.06
C ALA A 91 6.48 16.88 -17.39
#